data_AF-A0A839JQ74-F1
#
_entry.id   AF-A0A839JQ74-F1
#
_cell.length_a   1.000
_cell.length_b   1.000
_cell.length_c   1.000
_cell.angle_alpha   90.00
_cell.angle_beta   90.00
_cell.angle_gamma   90.00
#
_symmetry.space_group_name_H-M   'P 1'
#
loop_
_entity.id
_entity.type
_entity.pdbx_description
1 polymer ?
#
loop_
_entity_poly.entity_id
_entity_poly.type
_entity_poly.pdbx_seq_one_letter_code
_entity_poly.pdbx_strand_id
1 'polypeptide(L)'
;MARDAELDRLKAAQGAAFQRKQNAYQAQQTAWEKLSSARDEMNRAYEAKQRAYYTQDQAWQYYQSVKSHNGPRIDWLNSQQESAFQNMKQAFDNASSAYERRDGASASMYAAEGHRYKEESKTYVHERRRLVEEIRSARDKFQECKPAFQDAKDYFSSAKDTFNSAKAEHKRAQAEFEKAKAEFDACVKAFKDRLDELKSASRKRREDKKSIAKKAGVPSQYRDNVWISKDSDGNTNIYFGGAGTPDGPGHGHYVMDQYGTVIYMRGPSEPHGTQNFTNSGALYDRRIRRDMLPLGLRNRDNDTKDRSGVFYDRRRQIDLHVTQYYKDNYRVSWDTDGKSNKNYHWTNQSLPSSHPDSHIPPEDAR
;
A
#
# COMPACT_ATOMS: atom_id res chain seq x y z
N MET A 1 19.32 -17.58 -5.81
CA MET A 1 19.33 -16.52 -4.79
C MET A 1 18.38 -16.96 -3.69
N ALA A 2 18.79 -16.93 -2.42
CA ALA A 2 17.87 -17.18 -1.32
C ALA A 2 16.73 -16.16 -1.39
N ARG A 3 15.50 -16.61 -1.17
CA ARG A 3 14.29 -15.80 -1.19
C ARG A 3 14.37 -14.77 -0.05
N ASP A 4 14.25 -13.47 -0.35
CA ASP A 4 14.32 -12.40 0.65
C ASP A 4 12.90 -12.12 1.17
N ALA A 5 12.63 -12.50 2.42
CA ALA A 5 11.30 -12.39 3.02
C ALA A 5 10.80 -10.93 3.11
N GLU A 6 11.72 -9.98 3.31
CA GLU A 6 11.37 -8.55 3.36
C GLU A 6 10.98 -8.02 1.97
N LEU A 7 11.68 -8.43 0.91
CA LEU A 7 11.30 -8.10 -0.46
C LEU A 7 9.91 -8.64 -0.82
N ASP A 8 9.58 -9.88 -0.44
CA ASP A 8 8.25 -10.48 -0.64
C ASP A 8 7.17 -9.69 0.15
N ARG A 9 7.46 -9.30 1.40
CA ARG A 9 6.57 -8.46 2.22
C ARG A 9 6.33 -7.09 1.60
N LEU A 10 7.38 -6.41 1.13
CA LEU A 10 7.29 -5.11 0.47
C LEU A 10 6.49 -5.20 -0.83
N LYS A 11 6.63 -6.31 -1.57
CA LYS A 11 5.83 -6.55 -2.77
C LYS A 11 4.34 -6.70 -2.47
N ALA A 12 4.00 -7.44 -1.41
CA ALA A 12 2.63 -7.57 -0.95
C ALA A 12 2.05 -6.22 -0.48
N ALA A 13 2.83 -5.45 0.28
CA ALA A 13 2.44 -4.11 0.74
C ALA A 13 2.20 -3.14 -0.44
N GLN A 14 3.07 -3.16 -1.46
CA GLN A 14 2.87 -2.40 -2.70
C GLN A 14 1.56 -2.78 -3.40
N GLY A 15 1.24 -4.07 -3.49
CA GLY A 15 -0.02 -4.54 -4.08
C GLY A 15 -1.25 -4.05 -3.31
N ALA A 16 -1.21 -4.13 -1.98
CA ALA A 16 -2.29 -3.65 -1.13
C ALA A 16 -2.49 -2.12 -1.22
N ALA A 17 -1.39 -1.35 -1.24
CA ALA A 17 -1.43 0.09 -1.42
C ALA A 17 -1.94 0.48 -2.81
N PHE A 18 -1.59 -0.27 -3.86
CA PHE A 18 -2.14 -0.09 -5.20
C PHE A 18 -3.66 -0.28 -5.22
N GLN A 19 -4.16 -1.34 -4.57
CA GLN A 19 -5.60 -1.58 -4.47
C GLN A 19 -6.32 -0.44 -3.72
N ARG A 20 -5.75 0.03 -2.60
CA ARG A 20 -6.29 1.19 -1.87
C ARG A 20 -6.36 2.44 -2.74
N LYS A 21 -5.30 2.72 -3.50
CA LYS A 21 -5.26 3.83 -4.46
C LYS A 21 -6.35 3.70 -5.53
N GLN A 22 -6.55 2.51 -6.09
CA GLN A 22 -7.62 2.27 -7.09
C GLN A 22 -9.01 2.49 -6.49
N ASN A 23 -9.26 1.96 -5.29
CA ASN A 23 -10.54 2.14 -4.61
C ASN A 23 -10.80 3.63 -4.29
N ALA A 24 -9.79 4.36 -3.81
CA ALA A 24 -9.89 5.78 -3.52
C ALA A 24 -10.13 6.61 -4.80
N TYR A 25 -9.49 6.24 -5.91
CA TYR A 25 -9.73 6.86 -7.21
C TYR A 25 -11.18 6.65 -7.69
N GLN A 26 -11.70 5.43 -7.59
CA GLN A 26 -13.09 5.14 -7.93
C GLN A 26 -14.05 5.94 -7.06
N ALA A 27 -13.82 5.99 -5.75
CA ALA A 27 -14.63 6.79 -4.83
C ALA A 27 -14.61 8.28 -5.18
N GLN A 28 -13.45 8.82 -5.57
CA GLN A 28 -13.32 10.19 -6.06
C GLN A 28 -14.14 10.43 -7.34
N GLN A 29 -14.10 9.50 -8.30
CA GLN A 29 -14.87 9.62 -9.54
C GLN A 29 -16.38 9.57 -9.28
N THR A 30 -16.85 8.64 -8.44
CA THR A 30 -18.25 8.61 -8.03
C THR A 30 -18.68 9.90 -7.32
N ALA A 31 -17.84 10.45 -6.44
CA ALA A 31 -18.13 11.72 -5.78
C ALA A 31 -18.14 12.91 -6.76
N TRP A 32 -17.30 12.87 -7.80
CA TRP A 32 -17.30 13.85 -8.88
C TRP A 32 -18.58 13.80 -9.72
N GLU A 33 -19.04 12.60 -10.08
CA GLU A 33 -20.31 12.41 -10.80
C GLU A 33 -21.50 12.96 -10.00
N LYS A 34 -21.56 12.65 -8.69
CA LYS A 34 -22.57 13.22 -7.78
C LYS A 34 -22.50 14.75 -7.74
N LEU A 35 -21.30 15.32 -7.64
CA LEU A 35 -21.10 16.78 -7.64
C LEU A 35 -21.59 17.41 -8.95
N SER A 36 -21.27 16.80 -10.10
CA SER A 36 -21.73 17.28 -11.40
C SER A 36 -23.25 17.22 -11.50
N SER A 37 -23.86 16.10 -11.12
CA SER A 37 -25.32 15.93 -11.11
C SER A 37 -26.01 16.93 -10.20
N ALA A 38 -25.49 17.14 -8.98
CA ALA A 38 -26.02 18.13 -8.04
C ALA A 38 -25.89 19.57 -8.55
N ARG A 39 -24.82 19.88 -9.31
CA ARG A 39 -24.67 21.19 -9.97
C ARG A 39 -25.74 21.38 -11.04
N ASP A 40 -25.97 20.38 -11.86
CA ASP A 40 -26.97 20.46 -12.93
C ASP A 40 -28.38 20.62 -12.33
N GLU A 41 -28.68 19.92 -11.23
CA GLU A 41 -29.95 20.07 -10.51
C GLU A 41 -30.11 21.44 -9.86
N MET A 42 -29.04 21.97 -9.24
CA MET A 42 -29.05 23.33 -8.71
C MET A 42 -29.30 24.37 -9.81
N ASN A 43 -28.75 24.17 -11.01
CA ASN A 43 -29.01 25.04 -12.16
C ASN A 43 -30.47 24.95 -12.62
N ARG A 44 -31.04 23.74 -12.72
CA ARG A 44 -32.48 23.58 -13.03
C ARG A 44 -33.37 24.25 -11.99
N ALA A 45 -33.04 24.09 -10.70
CA ALA A 45 -33.78 24.73 -9.61
C ALA A 45 -33.68 26.26 -9.67
N TYR A 46 -32.51 26.79 -10.05
CA TYR A 46 -32.33 28.21 -10.30
C TYR A 46 -33.20 28.71 -11.45
N GLU A 47 -33.23 28.01 -12.59
CA GLU A 47 -34.09 28.34 -13.72
C GLU A 47 -35.57 28.31 -13.36
N ALA A 48 -36.02 27.29 -12.62
CA ALA A 48 -37.39 27.18 -12.13
C ALA A 48 -37.76 28.37 -11.23
N LYS A 49 -36.86 28.75 -10.31
CA LYS A 49 -37.02 29.94 -9.47
C LYS A 49 -37.12 31.23 -10.29
N GLN A 50 -36.29 31.39 -11.32
CA GLN A 50 -36.35 32.56 -12.21
C GLN A 50 -37.69 32.60 -12.96
N ARG A 51 -38.14 31.48 -13.52
CA ARG A 51 -39.45 31.40 -14.21
C ARG A 51 -40.60 31.77 -13.28
N ALA A 52 -40.64 31.19 -12.07
CA ALA A 52 -41.69 31.50 -11.10
C ALA A 52 -41.67 32.97 -10.65
N TYR A 53 -40.47 33.56 -10.51
CA TYR A 53 -40.32 34.99 -10.27
C TYR A 53 -40.92 35.82 -11.41
N TYR A 54 -40.58 35.52 -12.67
CA TYR A 54 -41.11 36.26 -13.82
C TYR A 54 -42.63 36.16 -13.92
N THR A 55 -43.22 34.99 -13.69
CA THR A 55 -44.69 34.83 -13.67
C THR A 55 -45.33 35.68 -12.58
N GLN A 56 -44.76 35.67 -11.36
CA GLN A 56 -45.25 36.49 -10.26
C GLN A 56 -45.14 37.99 -10.58
N ASP A 57 -44.01 38.43 -11.14
CA ASP A 57 -43.78 39.81 -11.50
C ASP A 57 -44.75 40.28 -12.60
N GLN A 58 -44.97 39.47 -13.63
CA GLN A 58 -45.98 39.74 -14.66
C GLN A 58 -47.39 39.88 -14.08
N ALA A 59 -47.79 38.98 -13.18
CA ALA A 59 -49.09 39.07 -12.51
C ALA A 59 -49.19 40.32 -11.63
N TRP A 60 -48.11 40.71 -10.96
CA TRP A 60 -48.05 41.94 -10.17
C TRP A 60 -48.20 43.19 -11.05
N GLN A 61 -47.44 43.27 -12.14
CA GLN A 61 -47.52 44.37 -13.10
C GLN A 61 -48.92 44.48 -13.71
N TYR A 62 -49.54 43.36 -14.08
CA TYR A 62 -50.91 43.34 -14.57
C TYR A 62 -51.91 43.89 -13.53
N TYR A 63 -51.82 43.43 -12.28
CA TYR A 63 -52.64 43.95 -11.19
C TYR A 63 -52.44 45.47 -10.99
N GLN A 64 -51.20 45.96 -11.00
CA GLN A 64 -50.93 47.41 -10.89
C GLN A 64 -51.54 48.19 -12.06
N SER A 65 -51.43 47.67 -13.28
CA SER A 65 -51.98 48.30 -14.48
C SER A 65 -53.51 48.41 -14.40
N VAL A 66 -54.21 47.31 -14.10
CA VAL A 66 -55.67 47.30 -13.95
C VAL A 66 -56.12 48.25 -12.84
N LYS A 67 -55.43 48.24 -11.70
CA LYS A 67 -55.74 49.14 -10.58
C LYS A 67 -55.56 50.62 -10.97
N SER A 68 -54.47 50.94 -11.66
CA SER A 68 -54.15 52.30 -12.11
C SER A 68 -55.17 52.80 -13.15
N HIS A 69 -55.58 51.94 -14.08
CA HIS A 69 -56.56 52.28 -15.11
C HIS A 69 -57.99 52.42 -14.56
N ASN A 70 -58.42 51.46 -13.74
CA ASN A 70 -59.81 51.40 -13.27
C ASN A 70 -60.09 52.32 -12.07
N GLY A 71 -59.09 52.63 -11.24
CA GLY A 71 -59.24 53.45 -10.03
C GLY A 71 -59.91 54.81 -10.30
N PRO A 72 -59.35 55.67 -11.17
CA PRO A 72 -59.95 56.96 -11.49
C PRO A 72 -61.36 56.87 -12.08
N ARG A 73 -61.64 55.83 -12.87
CA ARG A 73 -62.97 55.60 -13.44
C ARG A 73 -63.98 55.22 -12.36
N ILE A 74 -63.59 54.40 -11.38
CA ILE A 74 -64.41 54.06 -10.21
C ILE A 74 -64.75 55.33 -9.41
N ASP A 75 -63.78 56.20 -9.16
CA ASP A 75 -63.98 57.45 -8.42
C ASP A 75 -64.92 58.42 -9.16
N TRP A 76 -64.76 58.52 -10.49
CA TRP A 76 -65.67 59.28 -11.35
C TRP A 76 -67.09 58.72 -11.30
N LEU A 77 -67.27 57.41 -11.49
CA LEU A 77 -68.58 56.74 -11.44
C LEU A 77 -69.26 56.94 -10.08
N ASN A 78 -68.47 56.91 -9.00
CA ASN A 78 -68.97 57.17 -7.65
C ASN A 78 -69.53 58.59 -7.51
N SER A 79 -68.82 59.58 -8.07
CA SER A 79 -69.24 60.98 -8.07
C SER A 79 -70.49 61.20 -8.93
N GLN A 80 -70.58 60.55 -10.09
CA GLN A 80 -71.77 60.62 -10.96
C GLN A 80 -72.99 59.95 -10.33
N GLN A 81 -72.80 58.81 -9.65
CA GLN A 81 -73.87 58.16 -8.91
C GLN A 81 -74.44 59.07 -7.82
N GLU A 82 -73.57 59.76 -7.07
CA GLU A 82 -74.02 60.69 -6.02
C GLU A 82 -74.79 61.86 -6.62
N SER A 83 -74.29 62.46 -7.71
CA SER A 83 -75.00 63.53 -8.43
C SER A 83 -76.37 63.09 -8.91
N ALA A 84 -76.47 61.92 -9.57
CA ALA A 84 -77.74 61.36 -10.01
C ALA A 84 -78.69 61.09 -8.84
N PHE A 85 -78.18 60.62 -7.69
CA PHE A 85 -78.99 60.40 -6.49
C PHE A 85 -79.52 61.72 -5.90
N GLN A 86 -78.73 62.79 -5.88
CA GLN A 86 -79.18 64.10 -5.42
C GLN A 86 -80.25 64.69 -6.35
N ASN A 87 -80.02 64.62 -7.67
CA ASN A 87 -80.99 65.09 -8.67
C ASN A 87 -82.29 64.27 -8.63
N MET A 88 -82.20 62.95 -8.40
CA MET A 88 -83.35 62.08 -8.20
C MET A 88 -84.22 62.56 -7.03
N LYS A 89 -83.60 62.85 -5.87
CA LYS A 89 -84.32 63.35 -4.68
C LYS A 89 -85.01 64.66 -5.00
N GLN A 90 -84.29 65.62 -5.59
CA GLN A 90 -84.85 66.92 -5.95
C GLN A 90 -86.02 66.80 -6.94
N ALA A 91 -85.93 65.90 -7.93
CA ALA A 91 -87.01 65.67 -8.88
C ALA A 91 -88.27 65.11 -8.19
N PHE A 92 -88.13 64.16 -7.26
CA PHE A 92 -89.27 63.65 -6.50
C PHE A 92 -89.87 64.67 -5.52
N ASP A 93 -89.04 65.52 -4.92
CA ASP A 93 -89.50 66.62 -4.06
C ASP A 93 -90.28 67.67 -4.87
N ASN A 94 -89.79 68.01 -6.06
CA ASN A 94 -90.47 68.91 -7.01
C ASN A 94 -91.78 68.30 -7.52
N ALA A 95 -91.81 67.00 -7.81
CA ALA A 95 -93.02 66.28 -8.21
C ALA A 95 -94.08 66.34 -7.11
N SER A 96 -93.69 66.09 -5.86
CA SER A 96 -94.56 66.17 -4.69
C SER A 96 -95.13 67.58 -4.52
N SER A 97 -94.27 68.60 -4.61
CA SER A 97 -94.69 70.01 -4.52
C SER A 97 -95.64 70.44 -5.63
N ALA A 98 -95.44 69.96 -6.87
CA ALA A 98 -96.33 70.24 -8.00
C ALA A 98 -97.69 69.55 -7.83
N TYR A 99 -97.70 68.32 -7.29
CA TYR A 99 -98.91 67.59 -6.97
C TYR A 99 -99.77 68.32 -5.94
N GLU A 100 -99.16 68.84 -4.86
CA GLU A 100 -99.83 69.65 -3.84
C GLU A 100 -100.49 70.92 -4.42
N ARG A 101 -99.85 71.54 -5.43
CA ARG A 101 -100.39 72.69 -6.17
C ARG A 101 -101.45 72.33 -7.22
N ARG A 102 -101.84 71.04 -7.31
CA ARG A 102 -102.76 70.49 -8.32
C ARG A 102 -102.28 70.67 -9.77
N ASP A 103 -100.97 70.82 -9.97
CA ASP A 103 -100.33 70.85 -11.30
C ASP A 103 -99.86 69.43 -11.67
N GLY A 104 -100.80 68.63 -12.16
CA GLY A 104 -100.54 67.24 -12.54
C GLY A 104 -99.56 67.08 -13.69
N ALA A 105 -99.47 68.07 -14.59
CA ALA A 105 -98.55 68.02 -15.73
C ALA A 105 -97.10 68.14 -15.26
N SER A 106 -96.80 69.13 -14.41
CA SER A 106 -95.46 69.29 -13.83
C SER A 106 -95.12 68.15 -12.87
N ALA A 107 -96.09 67.66 -12.08
CA ALA A 107 -95.86 66.53 -11.18
C ALA A 107 -95.42 65.26 -11.94
N SER A 108 -96.10 64.94 -13.05
CA SER A 108 -95.77 63.80 -13.91
C SER A 108 -94.39 63.96 -14.56
N MET A 109 -94.09 65.16 -15.06
CA MET A 109 -92.79 65.48 -15.67
C MET A 109 -91.63 65.29 -14.68
N TYR A 110 -91.74 65.86 -13.48
CA TYR A 110 -90.70 65.71 -12.44
C TYR A 110 -90.57 64.27 -11.94
N ALA A 111 -91.68 63.53 -11.83
CA ALA A 111 -91.63 62.11 -11.47
C ALA A 111 -90.89 61.29 -12.55
N ALA A 112 -91.15 61.55 -13.83
CA ALA A 112 -90.44 60.91 -14.93
C ALA A 112 -88.93 61.22 -14.91
N GLU A 113 -88.56 62.46 -14.58
CA GLU A 113 -87.15 62.85 -14.40
C GLU A 113 -86.49 62.15 -13.20
N GLY A 114 -87.19 62.01 -12.08
CA GLY A 114 -86.72 61.22 -10.93
C GLY A 114 -86.48 59.74 -11.30
N HIS A 115 -87.39 59.14 -12.06
CA HIS A 115 -87.20 57.78 -12.58
C HIS A 115 -86.00 57.67 -13.52
N ARG A 116 -85.76 58.67 -14.38
CA ARG A 116 -84.58 58.71 -15.25
C ARG A 116 -83.28 58.73 -14.44
N TYR A 117 -83.18 59.60 -13.43
CA TYR A 117 -81.99 59.66 -12.56
C TYR A 117 -81.78 58.38 -11.74
N LYS A 118 -82.87 57.70 -11.35
CA LYS A 118 -82.79 56.40 -10.70
C LYS A 118 -82.16 55.33 -11.60
N GLU A 119 -82.57 55.26 -12.87
CA GLU A 119 -81.98 54.31 -13.81
C GLU A 119 -80.52 54.66 -14.13
N GLU A 120 -80.19 55.94 -14.29
CA GLU A 120 -78.81 56.41 -14.45
C GLU A 120 -77.92 56.07 -13.25
N SER A 121 -78.42 56.22 -12.02
CA SER A 121 -77.69 55.79 -10.82
C SER A 121 -77.40 54.29 -10.84
N LYS A 122 -78.34 53.45 -11.31
CA LYS A 122 -78.11 52.00 -11.42
C LYS A 122 -77.02 51.67 -12.43
N THR A 123 -76.99 52.32 -13.60
CA THR A 123 -75.97 52.05 -14.62
C THR A 123 -74.56 52.34 -14.09
N TYR A 124 -74.38 53.45 -13.37
CA TYR A 124 -73.10 53.77 -12.71
C TYR A 124 -72.69 52.71 -11.67
N VAL A 125 -73.64 52.23 -10.86
CA VAL A 125 -73.38 51.16 -9.88
C VAL A 125 -72.96 49.86 -10.57
N HIS A 126 -73.62 49.48 -11.66
CA HIS A 126 -73.28 48.27 -12.42
C HIS A 126 -71.87 48.35 -13.01
N GLU A 127 -71.52 49.47 -13.65
CA GLU A 127 -70.19 49.67 -14.21
C GLU A 127 -69.12 49.66 -13.12
N ARG A 128 -69.35 50.36 -11.99
CA ARG A 128 -68.39 50.37 -10.87
C ARG A 128 -68.16 48.97 -10.31
N ARG A 129 -69.21 48.18 -10.14
CA ARG A 129 -69.09 46.78 -9.67
C ARG A 129 -68.23 45.94 -10.62
N ARG A 130 -68.41 46.10 -11.93
CA ARG A 130 -67.59 45.40 -12.94
C ARG A 130 -66.11 45.75 -12.80
N LEU A 131 -65.77 47.03 -12.71
CA LEU A 131 -64.38 47.48 -12.60
C LEU A 131 -63.71 47.06 -11.30
N VAL A 132 -64.45 47.06 -10.18
CA VAL A 132 -63.95 46.54 -8.88
C VAL A 132 -63.65 45.04 -8.99
N GLU A 133 -64.50 44.28 -9.69
CA GLU A 133 -64.30 42.85 -9.87
C GLU A 133 -63.09 42.55 -10.77
N GLU A 134 -62.85 43.35 -11.81
CA GLU A 134 -61.63 43.25 -12.63
C GLU A 134 -60.35 43.46 -11.78
N ILE A 135 -60.35 44.45 -10.88
CA ILE A 135 -59.23 44.68 -9.95
C ILE A 135 -59.05 43.48 -8.99
N ARG A 136 -60.15 42.92 -8.46
CA ARG A 136 -60.11 41.76 -7.57
C ARG A 136 -59.54 40.53 -8.27
N SER A 137 -60.07 40.20 -9.45
CA SER A 137 -59.57 39.07 -10.24
C SER A 137 -58.08 39.19 -10.58
N ALA A 138 -57.61 40.40 -10.94
CA ALA A 138 -56.19 40.62 -11.19
C ALA A 138 -55.33 40.45 -9.92
N ARG A 139 -55.83 40.92 -8.76
CA ARG A 139 -55.17 40.71 -7.46
C ARG A 139 -55.09 39.23 -7.10
N ASP A 140 -56.17 38.48 -7.29
CA ASP A 140 -56.25 37.07 -6.93
C ASP A 140 -55.27 36.23 -7.74
N LYS A 141 -55.19 36.46 -9.06
CA LYS A 141 -54.15 35.85 -9.93
C LYS A 141 -52.73 36.13 -9.43
N PHE A 142 -52.44 37.35 -8.96
CA PHE A 142 -51.15 37.65 -8.36
C PHE A 142 -50.91 36.89 -7.05
N GLN A 143 -51.93 36.74 -6.19
CA GLN A 143 -51.79 35.93 -4.96
C GLN A 143 -51.56 34.45 -5.27
N GLU A 144 -52.24 33.90 -6.27
CA GLU A 144 -52.08 32.50 -6.71
C GLU A 144 -50.65 32.18 -7.16
N CYS A 145 -49.90 33.16 -7.67
CA CYS A 145 -48.51 33.00 -8.09
C CYS A 145 -47.52 32.97 -6.91
N LYS A 146 -47.91 33.37 -5.70
CA LYS A 146 -46.99 33.47 -4.55
C LYS A 146 -46.47 32.13 -4.05
N PRO A 147 -47.32 31.10 -3.83
CA PRO A 147 -46.85 29.79 -3.41
C PRO A 147 -45.82 29.20 -4.38
N ALA A 148 -46.10 29.22 -5.69
CA ALA A 148 -45.19 28.68 -6.70
C ALA A 148 -43.78 29.30 -6.66
N PHE A 149 -43.68 30.61 -6.44
CA PHE A 149 -42.37 31.26 -6.29
C PHE A 149 -41.68 30.88 -4.98
N GLN A 150 -42.44 30.74 -3.89
CA GLN A 150 -41.90 30.30 -2.61
C GLN A 150 -41.39 28.86 -2.69
N ASP A 151 -42.16 27.94 -3.27
CA ASP A 151 -41.77 26.55 -3.50
C ASP A 151 -40.49 26.48 -4.35
N ALA A 152 -40.39 27.28 -5.41
CA ALA A 152 -39.19 27.32 -6.25
C ALA A 152 -37.96 27.89 -5.51
N LYS A 153 -38.13 28.81 -4.56
CA LYS A 153 -37.04 29.29 -3.68
C LYS A 153 -36.56 28.19 -2.74
N ASP A 154 -37.50 27.45 -2.15
CA ASP A 154 -37.18 26.39 -1.19
C ASP A 154 -36.52 25.20 -1.89
N TYR A 155 -36.99 24.88 -3.09
CA TYR A 155 -36.37 23.90 -3.97
C TYR A 155 -34.93 24.29 -4.35
N PHE A 156 -34.70 25.54 -4.78
CA PHE A 156 -33.34 26.02 -5.07
C PHE A 156 -32.42 25.96 -3.85
N SER A 157 -32.93 26.31 -2.67
CA SER A 157 -32.16 26.25 -1.43
C SER A 157 -31.75 24.81 -1.10
N SER A 158 -32.69 23.87 -1.22
CA SER A 158 -32.44 22.44 -1.03
C SER A 158 -31.42 21.87 -2.03
N ALA A 159 -31.54 22.24 -3.31
CA ALA A 159 -30.59 21.82 -4.35
C ALA A 159 -29.18 22.39 -4.10
N LYS A 160 -29.09 23.64 -3.63
CA LYS A 160 -27.83 24.28 -3.25
C LYS A 160 -27.16 23.57 -2.07
N ASP A 161 -27.92 23.16 -1.05
CA ASP A 161 -27.39 22.41 0.08
C ASP A 161 -26.87 21.02 -0.33
N THR A 162 -27.59 20.37 -1.24
CA THR A 162 -27.16 19.10 -1.85
C THR A 162 -25.84 19.28 -2.62
N PHE A 163 -25.73 20.33 -3.44
CA PHE A 163 -24.51 20.67 -4.16
C PHE A 163 -23.33 20.93 -3.21
N ASN A 164 -23.54 21.71 -2.14
CA ASN A 164 -22.50 21.99 -1.15
C ASN A 164 -22.02 20.70 -0.45
N SER A 165 -22.96 19.80 -0.12
CA SER A 165 -22.66 18.50 0.48
C SER A 165 -21.85 17.61 -0.46
N ALA A 166 -22.26 17.49 -1.73
CA ALA A 166 -21.53 16.75 -2.75
C ALA A 166 -20.13 17.33 -3.00
N LYS A 167 -19.99 18.66 -2.96
CA LYS A 167 -18.69 19.34 -3.09
C LYS A 167 -17.74 18.98 -1.95
N ALA A 168 -18.26 18.90 -0.73
CA ALA A 168 -17.49 18.48 0.44
C ALA A 168 -17.11 17.00 0.37
N GLU A 169 -18.02 16.12 -0.08
CA GLU A 169 -17.73 14.70 -0.33
C GLU A 169 -16.61 14.53 -1.36
N HIS A 170 -16.71 15.19 -2.51
CA HIS A 170 -15.67 15.14 -3.54
C HIS A 170 -14.31 15.62 -3.03
N LYS A 171 -14.28 16.72 -2.25
CA LYS A 171 -13.03 17.22 -1.65
C LYS A 171 -12.39 16.20 -0.70
N ARG A 172 -13.21 15.50 0.10
CA ARG A 172 -12.72 14.43 0.99
C ARG A 172 -12.20 13.23 0.20
N ALA A 173 -12.93 12.78 -0.81
CA ALA A 173 -12.51 11.66 -1.66
C ALA A 173 -11.22 11.98 -2.42
N GLN A 174 -11.05 13.22 -2.91
CA GLN A 174 -9.82 13.69 -3.52
C GLN A 174 -8.63 13.63 -2.54
N ALA A 175 -8.82 14.08 -1.29
CA ALA A 175 -7.77 14.03 -0.28
C ALA A 175 -7.36 12.59 0.07
N GLU A 176 -8.33 11.67 0.18
CA GLU A 176 -8.06 10.24 0.40
C GLU A 176 -7.34 9.60 -0.78
N PHE A 177 -7.68 9.97 -2.02
CA PHE A 177 -6.95 9.51 -3.21
C PHE A 177 -5.49 9.98 -3.18
N GLU A 178 -5.22 11.25 -2.89
CA GLU A 178 -3.85 11.77 -2.81
C GLU A 178 -3.05 11.07 -1.70
N LYS A 179 -3.68 10.81 -0.55
CA LYS A 179 -3.06 10.06 0.54
C LYS A 179 -2.73 8.62 0.12
N ALA A 180 -3.67 7.90 -0.51
CA ALA A 180 -3.45 6.54 -0.98
C ALA A 180 -2.40 6.48 -2.10
N LYS A 181 -2.34 7.51 -2.95
CA LYS A 181 -1.30 7.66 -3.96
C LYS A 181 0.08 7.84 -3.32
N ALA A 182 0.20 8.71 -2.32
CA ALA A 182 1.45 8.92 -1.59
C ALA A 182 1.92 7.64 -0.88
N GLU A 183 1.00 6.89 -0.28
CA GLU A 183 1.28 5.58 0.33
C GLU A 183 1.82 4.59 -0.71
N PHE A 184 1.15 4.48 -1.87
CA PHE A 184 1.61 3.61 -2.95
C PHE A 184 3.01 3.99 -3.45
N ASP A 185 3.26 5.28 -3.67
CA ASP A 185 4.56 5.78 -4.12
C ASP A 185 5.66 5.47 -3.08
N ALA A 186 5.36 5.56 -1.78
CA ALA A 186 6.27 5.15 -0.71
C ALA A 186 6.56 3.64 -0.72
N CYS A 187 5.55 2.79 -0.92
CA CYS A 187 5.75 1.33 -1.05
C CYS A 187 6.58 0.97 -2.30
N VAL A 188 6.36 1.65 -3.42
CA VAL A 188 7.16 1.49 -4.65
C VAL A 188 8.63 1.82 -4.36
N LYS A 189 8.88 2.94 -3.67
CA LYS A 189 10.23 3.36 -3.30
C LYS A 189 10.90 2.33 -2.39
N ALA A 190 10.23 1.90 -1.31
CA ALA A 190 10.77 0.93 -0.36
C ALA A 190 11.13 -0.41 -1.04
N PHE A 191 10.25 -0.92 -1.92
CA PHE A 191 10.53 -2.14 -2.69
C PHE A 191 11.77 -1.98 -3.58
N LYS A 192 11.89 -0.84 -4.28
CA LYS A 192 13.03 -0.55 -5.16
C LYS A 192 14.33 -0.45 -4.37
N ASP A 193 14.33 0.28 -3.26
CA ASP A 193 15.50 0.46 -2.40
C ASP A 193 16.01 -0.90 -1.90
N ARG A 194 15.11 -1.77 -1.40
CA ARG A 194 15.48 -3.12 -0.94
C ARG A 194 16.04 -3.99 -2.07
N LEU A 195 15.44 -3.91 -3.26
CA LEU A 195 15.91 -4.66 -4.42
C LEU A 195 17.34 -4.23 -4.82
N ASP A 196 17.63 -2.93 -4.79
CA ASP A 196 18.94 -2.39 -5.14
C ASP A 196 20.00 -2.69 -4.06
N GLU A 197 19.62 -2.70 -2.78
CA GLU A 197 20.47 -3.21 -1.69
C GLU A 197 20.86 -4.67 -1.92
N LEU A 198 19.90 -5.55 -2.23
CA LEU A 198 20.15 -6.97 -2.45
C LEU A 198 21.06 -7.21 -3.66
N LYS A 199 20.86 -6.45 -4.75
CA LYS A 199 21.74 -6.49 -5.93
C LYS A 199 23.16 -6.04 -5.57
N SER A 200 23.30 -4.96 -4.80
CA SER A 200 24.59 -4.42 -4.39
C SER A 200 25.34 -5.37 -3.46
N ALA A 201 24.64 -5.96 -2.47
CA ALA A 201 25.20 -6.97 -1.57
C ALA A 201 25.60 -8.26 -2.32
N SER A 202 24.83 -8.67 -3.33
CA SER A 202 25.17 -9.80 -4.20
C SER A 202 26.44 -9.51 -5.02
N ARG A 203 26.52 -8.32 -5.63
CA ARG A 203 27.71 -7.88 -6.38
C ARG A 203 28.95 -7.84 -5.49
N LYS A 204 28.84 -7.23 -4.30
CA LYS A 204 29.94 -7.16 -3.32
C LYS A 204 30.44 -8.56 -2.93
N ARG A 205 29.53 -9.49 -2.58
CA ARG A 205 29.90 -10.88 -2.26
C ARG A 205 30.61 -11.58 -3.42
N ARG A 206 30.22 -11.32 -4.67
CA ARG A 206 30.89 -11.87 -5.85
C ARG A 206 32.30 -11.31 -6.00
N GLU A 207 32.47 -10.00 -5.87
CA GLU A 207 33.79 -9.35 -5.94
C GLU A 207 34.71 -9.77 -4.79
N ASP A 208 34.19 -9.89 -3.56
CA ASP A 208 34.95 -10.38 -2.40
C ASP A 208 35.46 -11.81 -2.64
N LYS A 209 34.59 -12.71 -3.14
CA LYS A 209 34.99 -14.08 -3.52
C LYS A 209 36.05 -14.09 -4.61
N LYS A 210 35.89 -13.27 -5.65
CA LYS A 210 36.85 -13.13 -6.75
C LYS A 210 38.20 -12.63 -6.25
N SER A 211 38.19 -11.68 -5.31
CA SER A 211 39.40 -11.12 -4.66
C SER A 211 40.11 -12.18 -3.80
N ILE A 212 39.36 -12.93 -2.99
CA ILE A 212 39.91 -14.05 -2.19
C ILE A 212 40.54 -15.11 -3.11
N ALA A 213 39.85 -15.51 -4.18
CA ALA A 213 40.37 -16.46 -5.15
C ALA A 213 41.64 -15.93 -5.85
N LYS A 214 41.67 -14.64 -6.20
CA LYS A 214 42.86 -13.98 -6.75
C LYS A 214 44.03 -14.01 -5.76
N LYS A 215 43.80 -13.70 -4.48
CA LYS A 215 44.81 -13.72 -3.43
C LYS A 215 45.39 -15.11 -3.20
N ALA A 216 44.55 -16.14 -3.25
CA ALA A 216 44.97 -17.53 -3.12
C ALA A 216 45.65 -18.10 -4.39
N GLY A 217 45.81 -17.33 -5.46
CA GLY A 217 46.49 -17.77 -6.68
C GLY A 217 45.63 -18.59 -7.63
N VAL A 218 44.30 -18.64 -7.45
CA VAL A 218 43.40 -19.37 -8.37
C VAL A 218 43.56 -18.84 -9.81
N PRO A 219 43.67 -19.71 -10.84
CA PRO A 219 43.77 -19.27 -12.24
C PRO A 219 42.63 -18.36 -12.67
N SER A 220 42.91 -17.35 -13.51
CA SER A 220 41.96 -16.30 -13.89
C SER A 220 40.64 -16.84 -14.45
N GLN A 221 40.70 -17.91 -15.24
CA GLN A 221 39.54 -18.57 -15.84
C GLN A 221 38.51 -19.10 -14.84
N TYR A 222 38.90 -19.31 -13.57
CA TYR A 222 38.00 -19.85 -12.54
C TYR A 222 37.54 -18.81 -11.50
N ARG A 223 38.13 -17.61 -11.46
CA ARG A 223 37.90 -16.63 -10.38
C ARG A 223 36.46 -16.12 -10.29
N ASP A 224 35.72 -16.13 -11.40
CA ASP A 224 34.31 -15.73 -11.45
C ASP A 224 33.35 -16.82 -10.96
N ASN A 225 33.83 -18.06 -10.78
CA ASN A 225 33.03 -19.21 -10.39
C ASN A 225 33.74 -20.07 -9.32
N VAL A 226 33.74 -19.58 -8.09
CA VAL A 226 34.36 -20.23 -6.92
C VAL A 226 33.36 -20.47 -5.79
N TRP A 227 33.52 -21.58 -5.07
CA TRP A 227 32.88 -21.80 -3.78
C TRP A 227 33.92 -21.59 -2.68
N ILE A 228 33.56 -20.79 -1.68
CA ILE A 228 34.47 -20.43 -0.59
C ILE A 228 33.76 -20.71 0.73
N SER A 229 34.45 -21.41 1.62
CA SER A 229 34.01 -21.68 2.98
C SER A 229 35.14 -21.39 3.97
N LYS A 230 34.78 -21.13 5.22
CA LYS A 230 35.75 -21.01 6.32
C LYS A 230 35.51 -22.14 7.31
N ASP A 231 36.57 -22.79 7.75
CA ASP A 231 36.50 -23.82 8.78
C ASP A 231 36.62 -23.23 10.20
N SER A 232 36.52 -24.10 11.22
CA SER A 232 36.61 -23.74 12.64
C SER A 232 37.97 -23.17 13.04
N ASP A 233 39.01 -23.54 12.30
CA ASP A 233 40.40 -23.13 12.57
C ASP A 233 40.74 -21.79 11.90
N GLY A 234 39.77 -21.22 11.17
CA GLY A 234 39.89 -19.95 10.49
C GLY A 234 40.47 -20.06 9.07
N ASN A 235 40.74 -21.27 8.57
CA ASN A 235 41.24 -21.45 7.22
C ASN A 235 40.11 -21.24 6.21
N THR A 236 40.47 -20.65 5.09
CA THR A 236 39.59 -20.36 3.96
C THR A 236 39.81 -21.41 2.89
N ASN A 237 38.80 -22.24 2.67
CA ASN A 237 38.78 -23.28 1.66
C ASN A 237 38.16 -22.72 0.38
N ILE A 238 38.82 -22.91 -0.77
CA ILE A 238 38.45 -22.32 -2.06
C ILE A 238 38.38 -23.44 -3.08
N TYR A 239 37.20 -23.65 -3.65
CA TYR A 239 36.89 -24.72 -4.58
C TYR A 239 36.49 -24.15 -5.94
N PHE A 240 37.02 -24.74 -7.01
CA PHE A 240 36.83 -24.22 -8.35
C PHE A 240 37.01 -25.28 -9.44
N GLY A 241 36.44 -25.06 -10.62
CA GLY A 241 36.65 -25.92 -11.80
C GLY A 241 35.96 -27.28 -11.75
N GLY A 242 35.11 -27.54 -10.75
CA GLY A 242 34.28 -28.74 -10.67
C GLY A 242 33.17 -28.79 -11.73
N ALA A 243 32.72 -30.00 -12.06
CA ALA A 243 31.60 -30.20 -12.97
C ALA A 243 30.27 -29.74 -12.33
N GLY A 244 29.52 -28.89 -13.04
CA GLY A 244 28.23 -28.35 -12.61
C GLY A 244 28.35 -27.21 -11.58
N THR A 245 29.01 -27.46 -10.45
CA THR A 245 29.28 -26.47 -9.40
C THR A 245 30.77 -26.35 -9.12
N PRO A 246 31.25 -25.22 -8.56
CA PRO A 246 32.68 -25.03 -8.27
C PRO A 246 33.30 -26.12 -7.38
N ASP A 247 32.51 -26.70 -6.49
CA ASP A 247 32.83 -27.81 -5.58
C ASP A 247 32.41 -29.19 -6.12
N GLY A 248 31.96 -29.27 -7.37
CA GLY A 248 31.52 -30.50 -8.02
C GLY A 248 32.67 -31.48 -8.31
N PRO A 249 32.38 -32.63 -8.93
CA PRO A 249 33.39 -33.63 -9.28
C PRO A 249 34.55 -33.04 -10.08
N GLY A 250 35.78 -33.43 -9.73
CA GLY A 250 37.00 -32.94 -10.39
C GLY A 250 37.44 -31.53 -10.00
N HIS A 251 36.84 -30.90 -8.98
CA HIS A 251 37.23 -29.56 -8.56
C HIS A 251 38.70 -29.47 -8.09
N GLY A 252 39.31 -28.31 -8.36
CA GLY A 252 40.50 -27.84 -7.65
C GLY A 252 40.13 -27.31 -6.27
N HIS A 253 41.05 -27.44 -5.32
CA HIS A 253 40.85 -27.07 -3.92
C HIS A 253 42.10 -26.42 -3.37
N TYR A 254 42.02 -25.14 -3.03
CA TYR A 254 43.09 -24.39 -2.35
C TYR A 254 42.65 -24.10 -0.91
N VAL A 255 43.60 -24.13 0.03
CA VAL A 255 43.37 -23.71 1.42
C VAL A 255 44.33 -22.60 1.77
N MET A 256 43.78 -21.51 2.28
CA MET A 256 44.52 -20.35 2.77
C MET A 256 44.31 -20.23 4.28
N ASP A 257 45.37 -20.14 5.05
CA ASP A 257 45.31 -20.00 6.51
C ASP A 257 44.70 -18.64 6.93
N GLN A 258 44.52 -18.46 8.25
CA GLN A 258 43.99 -17.21 8.81
C GLN A 258 44.85 -15.97 8.54
N TYR A 259 46.14 -16.15 8.23
CA TYR A 259 47.09 -15.07 7.91
C TYR A 259 47.12 -14.72 6.42
N GLY A 260 46.45 -15.51 5.58
CA GLY A 260 46.41 -15.32 4.14
C GLY A 260 47.51 -16.05 3.37
N THR A 261 48.19 -17.01 4.01
CA THR A 261 49.20 -17.87 3.39
C THR A 261 48.51 -19.11 2.83
N VAL A 262 48.81 -19.47 1.58
CA VAL A 262 48.28 -20.70 0.98
C VAL A 262 49.04 -21.90 1.54
N ILE A 263 48.32 -22.79 2.23
CA ILE A 263 48.88 -23.97 2.91
C ILE A 263 48.54 -25.28 2.20
N TYR A 264 47.63 -25.24 1.22
CA TYR A 264 47.29 -26.39 0.37
C TYR A 264 46.86 -25.92 -1.01
N MET A 265 47.32 -26.63 -2.05
CA MET A 265 46.92 -26.40 -3.44
C MET A 265 46.70 -27.73 -4.16
N ARG A 266 45.58 -27.83 -4.87
CA ARG A 266 45.28 -28.90 -5.81
C ARG A 266 44.52 -28.32 -7.01
N GLY A 267 45.02 -28.52 -8.21
CA GLY A 267 44.35 -28.14 -9.45
C GLY A 267 43.13 -29.02 -9.76
N PRO A 268 42.24 -28.59 -10.68
CA PRO A 268 41.15 -29.42 -11.15
C PRO A 268 41.66 -30.73 -11.75
N SER A 269 40.99 -31.84 -11.43
CA SER A 269 41.33 -33.21 -11.87
C SER A 269 42.69 -33.76 -11.42
N GLU A 270 43.43 -33.06 -10.56
CA GLU A 270 44.69 -33.58 -10.01
C GLU A 270 44.44 -34.65 -8.93
N PRO A 271 45.24 -35.73 -8.90
CA PRO A 271 45.11 -36.80 -7.91
C PRO A 271 45.43 -36.31 -6.49
N HIS A 272 44.74 -36.89 -5.50
CA HIS A 272 45.08 -36.68 -4.09
C HIS A 272 46.44 -37.32 -3.78
N GLY A 273 47.45 -36.51 -3.48
CA GLY A 273 48.82 -36.97 -3.22
C GLY A 273 49.42 -36.42 -1.93
N THR A 274 50.33 -37.19 -1.34
CA THR A 274 51.14 -36.86 -0.14
C THR A 274 52.07 -35.65 -0.35
N GLN A 275 52.26 -35.19 -1.59
CA GLN A 275 53.10 -34.04 -1.94
C GLN A 275 52.51 -32.68 -1.53
N ASN A 276 51.29 -32.67 -0.97
CA ASN A 276 50.56 -31.44 -0.62
C ASN A 276 50.48 -31.16 0.88
N PHE A 277 51.30 -31.82 1.70
CA PHE A 277 51.46 -31.53 3.13
C PHE A 277 52.93 -31.21 3.43
N THR A 278 53.28 -29.94 3.65
CA THR A 278 54.58 -29.58 4.23
C THR A 278 54.57 -29.81 5.74
N ASN A 279 54.43 -31.07 6.18
CA ASN A 279 54.96 -31.53 7.47
C ASN A 279 54.89 -33.05 7.56
N SER A 280 56.05 -33.69 7.41
CA SER A 280 56.27 -35.12 7.57
C SER A 280 56.26 -35.51 9.06
N GLY A 281 55.07 -35.72 9.63
CA GLY A 281 54.90 -36.26 10.98
C GLY A 281 54.09 -37.55 10.97
N ALA A 282 54.74 -38.71 11.02
CA ALA A 282 54.05 -39.97 11.31
C ALA A 282 53.42 -39.88 12.72
N LEU A 283 52.15 -40.27 12.87
CA LEU A 283 51.45 -40.30 14.16
C LEU A 283 52.06 -41.39 15.05
N TYR A 284 52.81 -41.00 16.08
CA TYR A 284 53.28 -41.88 17.16
C TYR A 284 52.54 -41.55 18.47
N ASP A 285 52.44 -42.52 19.39
CA ASP A 285 51.83 -42.26 20.70
C ASP A 285 52.85 -41.58 21.64
N ARG A 286 52.70 -40.26 21.77
CA ARG A 286 53.54 -39.41 22.62
C ARG A 286 53.37 -39.67 24.13
N ARG A 287 52.34 -40.40 24.54
CA ARG A 287 52.09 -40.69 25.97
C ARG A 287 53.00 -41.80 26.51
N ILE A 288 53.68 -42.53 25.63
CA ILE A 288 54.47 -43.72 26.01
C ILE A 288 55.83 -43.35 26.63
N ARG A 289 56.45 -42.25 26.19
CA ARG A 289 57.70 -41.70 26.75
C ARG A 289 57.55 -40.19 26.84
N ARG A 290 57.65 -39.64 28.05
CA ARG A 290 57.43 -38.19 28.25
C ARG A 290 58.57 -37.35 27.65
N ASP A 291 59.80 -37.86 27.75
CA ASP A 291 61.01 -37.07 27.51
C ASP A 291 61.79 -37.53 26.25
N MET A 292 61.25 -38.47 25.47
CA MET A 292 61.92 -39.00 24.28
C MET A 292 60.99 -39.22 23.10
N LEU A 293 61.34 -38.62 21.95
CA LEU A 293 60.68 -38.87 20.67
C LEU A 293 61.15 -40.22 20.07
N PRO A 294 60.25 -40.99 19.46
CA PRO A 294 60.63 -42.22 18.78
C PRO A 294 61.48 -41.91 17.55
N LEU A 295 62.48 -42.77 17.30
CA LEU A 295 63.28 -42.76 16.07
C LEU A 295 62.48 -43.24 14.86
N GLY A 296 61.45 -44.05 15.09
CA GLY A 296 60.60 -44.55 14.03
C GLY A 296 59.55 -45.53 14.52
N LEU A 297 58.65 -45.87 13.61
CA LEU A 297 57.54 -46.79 13.80
C LEU A 297 57.68 -47.95 12.81
N ARG A 298 57.36 -49.16 13.26
CA ARG A 298 57.09 -50.30 12.38
C ARG A 298 55.77 -50.94 12.75
N ASN A 299 55.00 -51.31 11.74
CA ASN A 299 53.77 -52.07 11.91
C ASN A 299 53.92 -53.42 11.24
N ARG A 300 53.26 -54.43 11.80
CA ARG A 300 53.10 -55.75 11.21
C ARG A 300 51.64 -56.17 11.41
N ASP A 301 51.01 -56.65 10.34
CA ASP A 301 49.72 -57.32 10.44
C ASP A 301 49.89 -58.66 11.17
N ASN A 302 49.12 -58.90 12.25
CA ASN A 302 49.24 -60.13 13.03
C ASN A 302 48.75 -61.36 12.27
N ASP A 303 47.75 -61.21 11.40
CA ASP A 303 47.13 -62.30 10.66
C ASP A 303 47.97 -62.71 9.45
N THR A 304 48.42 -61.71 8.67
CA THR A 304 49.14 -61.95 7.41
C THR A 304 50.66 -61.91 7.55
N LYS A 305 51.17 -61.41 8.68
CA LYS A 305 52.59 -61.09 8.92
C LYS A 305 53.18 -60.05 7.95
N ASP A 306 52.34 -59.39 7.16
CA ASP A 306 52.75 -58.38 6.21
C ASP A 306 53.26 -57.11 6.92
N ARG A 307 54.27 -56.48 6.32
CA ARG A 307 54.94 -55.25 6.78
C ARG A 307 54.84 -54.11 5.76
N SER A 308 54.10 -54.30 4.66
CA SER A 308 54.07 -53.41 3.50
C SER A 308 53.33 -52.07 3.72
N GLY A 309 52.66 -51.90 4.87
CA GLY A 309 52.31 -50.58 5.39
C GLY A 309 50.95 -50.04 4.94
N VAL A 310 49.93 -50.30 5.75
CA VAL A 310 48.74 -49.43 5.88
C VAL A 310 48.46 -49.31 7.38
N PHE A 311 48.31 -48.09 7.90
CA PHE A 311 48.15 -47.84 9.34
C PHE A 311 46.80 -48.34 9.89
N TYR A 312 45.81 -48.62 9.04
CA TYR A 312 44.54 -49.27 9.40
C TYR A 312 43.66 -49.53 8.15
N ASP A 313 43.04 -50.71 8.02
CA ASP A 313 41.90 -50.96 7.10
C ASP A 313 40.64 -51.31 7.93
N ARG A 314 39.71 -50.34 8.01
CA ARG A 314 38.48 -50.43 8.81
C ARG A 314 37.52 -51.52 8.32
N ARG A 315 37.69 -52.04 7.10
CA ARG A 315 36.84 -53.10 6.53
C ARG A 315 37.31 -54.51 6.90
N ARG A 316 38.56 -54.66 7.34
CA ARG A 316 39.19 -55.97 7.55
C ARG A 316 39.35 -56.38 9.02
N GLN A 317 38.98 -55.53 9.98
CA GLN A 317 39.22 -55.76 11.43
C GLN A 317 40.65 -56.28 11.70
N ILE A 318 41.64 -55.65 11.09
CA ILE A 318 43.04 -56.10 11.17
C ILE A 318 43.59 -55.74 12.55
N ASP A 319 44.06 -56.75 13.28
CA ASP A 319 44.90 -56.57 14.46
C ASP A 319 46.33 -56.25 14.01
N LEU A 320 46.79 -55.04 14.34
CA LEU A 320 48.14 -54.59 14.02
C LEU A 320 49.03 -54.70 15.25
N HIS A 321 50.22 -55.25 15.03
CA HIS A 321 51.33 -55.16 15.96
C HIS A 321 52.18 -53.93 15.63
N VAL A 322 52.12 -52.93 16.50
CA VAL A 322 52.87 -51.67 16.35
C VAL A 322 54.10 -51.72 17.22
N THR A 323 55.23 -51.25 16.70
CA THR A 323 56.48 -51.09 17.45
C THR A 323 57.05 -49.69 17.27
N GLN A 324 57.25 -48.98 18.37
CA GLN A 324 58.02 -47.75 18.44
C GLN A 324 59.44 -48.04 18.93
N TYR A 325 60.44 -47.50 18.24
CA TYR A 325 61.85 -47.63 18.62
C TYR A 325 62.40 -46.27 19.07
N TYR A 326 63.26 -46.30 20.08
CA TYR A 326 63.87 -45.12 20.68
C TYR A 326 65.39 -45.18 20.56
N LYS A 327 66.04 -44.01 20.69
CA LYS A 327 67.50 -43.87 20.50
C LYS A 327 68.34 -44.55 21.58
N ASP A 328 67.74 -44.88 22.72
CA ASP A 328 68.37 -45.57 23.85
C ASP A 328 68.27 -47.10 23.73
N ASN A 329 67.99 -47.61 22.52
CA ASN A 329 67.77 -49.03 22.23
C ASN A 329 66.59 -49.65 22.96
N TYR A 330 65.69 -48.86 23.53
CA TYR A 330 64.39 -49.35 23.94
C TYR A 330 63.43 -49.40 22.76
N ARG A 331 62.56 -50.39 22.79
CA ARG A 331 61.35 -50.40 21.97
C ARG A 331 60.15 -50.78 22.83
N VAL A 332 59.00 -50.30 22.41
CA VAL A 332 57.71 -50.69 22.97
C VAL A 332 56.84 -51.19 21.83
N SER A 333 56.22 -52.32 22.09
CA SER A 333 55.34 -52.99 21.15
C SER A 333 53.97 -53.20 21.79
N TRP A 334 52.92 -53.05 21.00
CA TRP A 334 51.55 -53.29 21.43
C TRP A 334 50.70 -53.74 20.24
N ASP A 335 49.61 -54.42 20.55
CA ASP A 335 48.60 -54.81 19.57
C ASP A 335 47.45 -53.79 19.58
N THR A 336 46.90 -53.47 18.42
CA THR A 336 45.75 -52.55 18.29
C THR A 336 44.74 -53.05 17.26
N ASP A 337 43.47 -53.00 17.63
CA ASP A 337 42.31 -53.25 16.75
C ASP A 337 41.75 -51.93 16.16
N GLY A 338 42.45 -50.81 16.38
CA GLY A 338 42.05 -49.46 16.03
C GLY A 338 41.03 -48.81 16.98
N LYS A 339 40.56 -49.52 18.01
CA LYS A 339 39.67 -49.01 19.07
C LYS A 339 40.31 -49.06 20.45
N SER A 340 41.17 -50.05 20.69
CA SER A 340 41.87 -50.27 21.96
C SER A 340 43.28 -50.80 21.72
N ASN A 341 44.22 -50.40 22.57
CA ASN A 341 45.59 -50.91 22.55
C ASN A 341 45.78 -51.90 23.70
N LYS A 342 46.42 -53.04 23.42
CA LYS A 342 46.61 -54.15 24.37
C LYS A 342 48.03 -54.72 24.24
N ASN A 343 48.42 -55.53 25.21
CA ASN A 343 49.71 -56.26 25.20
C ASN A 343 50.96 -55.37 25.07
N TYR A 344 50.96 -54.24 25.78
CA TYR A 344 52.15 -53.40 25.87
C TYR A 344 53.30 -54.16 26.50
N HIS A 345 54.42 -54.24 25.78
CA HIS A 345 55.64 -54.81 26.31
C HIS A 345 56.85 -54.00 25.86
N TRP A 346 57.76 -53.83 26.81
CA TRP A 346 59.03 -53.18 26.60
C TRP A 346 60.09 -54.20 26.23
N THR A 347 61.06 -53.78 25.44
CA THR A 347 62.28 -54.56 25.18
C THR A 347 63.46 -53.60 25.16
N ASN A 348 64.38 -53.78 26.09
CA ASN A 348 65.70 -53.17 26.05
C ASN A 348 66.60 -54.01 25.14
N GLN A 349 66.86 -53.52 23.93
CA GLN A 349 67.65 -54.24 22.93
C GLN A 349 69.16 -54.25 23.24
N SER A 350 69.60 -53.58 24.30
CA SER A 350 71.00 -53.62 24.77
C SER A 350 71.27 -54.81 25.70
N LEU A 351 70.24 -55.54 26.14
CA LEU A 351 70.36 -56.70 27.02
C LEU A 351 70.01 -58.00 26.27
N PRO A 352 70.63 -59.13 26.64
CA PRO A 352 70.19 -60.44 26.16
C PRO A 352 68.72 -60.69 26.51
N SER A 353 67.96 -61.38 25.64
CA SER A 353 66.53 -61.65 25.86
C SER A 353 66.23 -62.45 27.14
N SER A 354 67.23 -63.14 27.72
CA SER A 354 67.11 -63.88 28.99
C SER A 354 67.46 -63.03 30.22
N HIS A 355 67.89 -61.77 30.04
CA HIS A 355 68.22 -60.89 31.15
C HIS A 355 66.94 -60.50 31.89
N PRO A 356 66.90 -60.59 33.25
CA PRO A 356 65.69 -60.30 34.03
C PRO A 356 65.14 -58.88 33.77
N ASP A 357 66.02 -57.93 33.49
CA ASP A 357 65.65 -56.53 33.24
C ASP A 357 65.32 -56.19 31.76
N SER A 358 65.39 -57.17 30.84
CA SER A 358 65.21 -56.92 29.39
C SER A 358 63.81 -56.41 29.02
N HIS A 359 62.81 -56.63 29.88
CA HIS A 359 61.42 -56.24 29.67
C HIS A 359 60.94 -55.13 30.60
N ILE A 360 61.84 -54.56 31.41
CA ILE A 360 61.50 -53.49 32.34
C ILE A 360 61.39 -52.16 31.56
N PRO A 361 60.31 -51.37 31.73
CA PRO A 361 60.19 -50.05 31.12
C PRO A 361 61.27 -49.08 31.64
N PRO A 362 61.77 -48.19 30.78
CA PRO A 362 62.66 -47.09 31.18
C PRO A 362 61.94 -46.12 32.11
N GLU A 363 62.67 -45.37 32.93
CA GLU A 363 62.09 -44.54 34.00
C GLU A 363 61.07 -43.51 33.50
N ASP A 364 61.29 -42.93 32.32
CA ASP A 364 60.42 -41.94 31.67
C ASP A 364 59.19 -42.54 30.95
N ALA A 365 59.01 -43.87 31.06
CA ALA A 365 57.83 -44.63 30.66
C ALA A 365 57.03 -45.23 31.85
N ARG A 366 57.46 -44.99 33.09
CA ARG A 366 56.79 -45.49 34.31
C ARG A 366 55.69 -44.57 34.82
#